data_AF-A0A178GIX9-F1
#
_entry.id   AF-A0A178GIX9-F1
#
_cell.length_a   1.000
_cell.length_b   1.000
_cell.length_c   1.000
_cell.angle_alpha   90.00
_cell.angle_beta   90.00
_cell.angle_gamma   90.00
#
_symmetry.space_group_name_H-M   'P 1'
#
loop_
_entity.id
_entity.type
_entity.pdbx_description
1 polymer ?
#
loop_
_entity_poly.entity_id
_entity_poly.type
_entity_poly.pdbx_seq_one_letter_code
_entity_poly.pdbx_strand_id
1 'polypeptide(L)'
;MSKDKLQKIWNEIKITYAKIQEIYSAPQIFSTHQYLSLTPITNADEDNAYSDMLRFALSQKKTNNIAVTGPYGSGKSSVLQTFQKNNPQWKYLNISLATFKDHLEIEGNNKEIEIEAIEKSILQQLFYSVDQKTLPRSRLKRIVTVQPRELIANTLFIFLWAFLTLFIFFPESVLFDKFSILSSSDQLAQKAVSLLFLLYCIVGLFTGIKYIEKLKELKLKFE
;
A
#
# COMPACT_ATOMS: atom_id res chain seq x y z
N MET A 1 -8.94 -26.87 -25.91
CA MET A 1 -7.86 -27.16 -24.93
C MET A 1 -8.24 -28.41 -24.16
N SER A 2 -7.44 -29.48 -24.18
CA SER A 2 -7.79 -30.76 -23.54
C SER A 2 -7.93 -30.60 -22.01
N LYS A 3 -8.91 -31.31 -21.40
CA LYS A 3 -9.16 -31.31 -19.95
C LYS A 3 -7.89 -31.63 -19.14
N ASP A 4 -7.02 -32.47 -19.68
CA ASP A 4 -5.74 -32.84 -19.06
C ASP A 4 -4.75 -31.68 -18.91
N LYS A 5 -4.74 -30.74 -19.88
CA LYS A 5 -3.86 -29.56 -19.80
C LYS A 5 -4.31 -28.60 -18.71
N LEU A 6 -5.63 -28.41 -18.57
CA LEU A 6 -6.20 -27.58 -17.51
C LEU A 6 -5.90 -28.17 -16.13
N GLN A 7 -5.96 -29.49 -15.98
CA GLN A 7 -5.68 -30.16 -14.71
C GLN A 7 -4.20 -30.06 -14.31
N LYS A 8 -3.27 -30.15 -15.28
CA LYS A 8 -1.84 -29.90 -15.04
C LYS A 8 -1.58 -28.47 -14.57
N ILE A 9 -2.19 -27.47 -15.19
CA ILE A 9 -2.05 -26.06 -14.80
C ILE A 9 -2.55 -25.83 -13.37
N TRP A 10 -3.71 -26.39 -13.01
CA TRP A 10 -4.24 -26.30 -11.66
C TRP A 10 -3.33 -26.94 -10.61
N ASN A 11 -2.71 -28.07 -10.93
CA ASN A 11 -1.74 -28.72 -10.05
C ASN A 11 -0.49 -27.86 -9.85
N GLU A 12 0.06 -27.27 -10.92
CA GLU A 12 1.22 -26.36 -10.85
C GLU A 12 0.93 -25.11 -10.02
N ILE A 13 -0.26 -24.50 -10.19
CA ILE A 13 -0.68 -23.35 -9.40
C ILE A 13 -0.78 -23.73 -7.91
N LYS A 14 -1.34 -24.90 -7.60
CA LYS A 14 -1.46 -25.39 -6.23
C LYS A 14 -0.09 -25.65 -5.59
N ILE A 15 0.84 -26.24 -6.34
CA ILE A 15 2.22 -26.49 -5.89
C ILE A 15 2.94 -25.17 -5.64
N THR A 16 2.79 -24.20 -6.55
CA THR A 16 3.42 -22.88 -6.44
C THR A 16 2.87 -22.12 -5.24
N TYR A 17 1.56 -22.13 -5.03
CA TYR A 17 0.95 -21.54 -3.85
C TYR A 17 1.46 -22.17 -2.55
N ALA A 18 1.58 -23.50 -2.49
CA ALA A 18 2.13 -24.19 -1.32
C ALA A 18 3.59 -23.78 -1.04
N LYS A 19 4.44 -23.71 -2.06
CA LYS A 19 5.83 -23.23 -1.93
C LYS A 19 5.90 -21.78 -1.47
N ILE A 20 5.03 -20.91 -1.99
CA ILE A 20 4.95 -19.51 -1.53
C ILE A 20 4.57 -19.46 -0.05
N GLN A 21 3.57 -20.24 0.38
CA GLN A 21 3.18 -20.32 1.79
C GLN A 21 4.32 -20.83 2.69
N GLU A 22 5.10 -21.81 2.23
CA GLU A 22 6.29 -22.31 2.91
C GLU A 22 7.36 -21.23 3.08
N ILE A 23 7.62 -20.41 2.04
CA ILE A 23 8.57 -19.29 2.10
C ILE A 23 8.12 -18.20 3.09
N TYR A 24 6.81 -17.88 3.12
CA TYR A 24 6.26 -16.91 4.08
C TYR A 24 6.22 -17.44 5.52
N SER A 25 6.11 -18.76 5.68
CA SER A 25 6.12 -19.43 6.98
C SER A 25 7.56 -19.70 7.39
N ALA A 26 8.33 -18.64 7.67
CA ALA A 26 9.69 -18.78 8.17
C ALA A 26 9.71 -19.79 9.34
N PRO A 27 10.50 -20.88 9.27
CA PRO A 27 10.53 -21.86 10.34
C PRO A 27 10.98 -21.17 11.63
N GLN A 28 10.22 -21.36 12.70
CA GLN A 28 10.65 -20.97 14.05
C GLN A 28 11.80 -21.90 14.41
N ILE A 29 13.03 -21.48 14.10
CA ILE A 29 14.23 -22.24 14.45
C ILE A 29 14.36 -22.20 15.97
N PHE A 30 13.91 -23.25 16.65
CA PHE A 30 14.25 -23.48 18.05
C PHE A 30 15.74 -23.84 18.10
N SER A 31 16.58 -22.83 18.29
CA SER A 31 18.00 -23.06 18.51
C SER A 31 18.20 -23.68 19.90
N THR A 32 18.99 -24.76 19.96
CA THR A 32 19.42 -25.40 21.21
C THR A 32 20.35 -24.51 22.04
N HIS A 33 20.95 -23.50 21.40
CA HIS A 33 21.59 -22.36 22.05
C HIS A 33 20.60 -21.19 22.12
N GLN A 34 20.59 -20.45 23.23
CA GLN A 34 19.62 -19.41 23.55
C GLN A 34 19.89 -18.12 22.73
N TYR A 35 19.85 -18.20 21.40
CA TYR A 35 19.94 -17.03 20.52
C TYR A 35 18.62 -16.25 20.63
N LEU A 36 18.70 -15.08 21.24
CA LEU A 36 17.60 -14.13 21.29
C LEU A 36 17.71 -13.16 20.12
N SER A 37 16.57 -12.85 19.50
CA SER A 37 16.52 -11.76 18.54
C SER A 37 16.98 -10.47 19.21
N LEU A 38 17.85 -9.71 18.55
CA LEU A 38 18.28 -8.39 19.02
C LEU A 38 17.22 -7.30 18.75
N THR A 39 16.08 -7.68 18.18
CA THR A 39 14.94 -6.78 18.08
C THR A 39 14.29 -6.62 19.45
N PRO A 40 13.67 -5.46 19.72
CA PRO A 40 12.93 -5.30 20.96
C PRO A 40 11.86 -6.40 21.08
N ILE A 41 11.74 -6.96 22.28
CA ILE A 41 10.77 -8.00 22.60
C ILE A 41 9.51 -7.38 23.19
N THR A 42 8.37 -8.05 23.00
CA THR A 42 7.05 -7.54 23.45
C THR A 42 6.57 -8.13 24.78
N ASN A 43 7.47 -8.75 25.53
CA ASN A 43 7.20 -9.30 26.87
C ASN A 43 8.40 -9.06 27.81
N ALA A 44 8.88 -7.81 27.84
CA ALA A 44 10.11 -7.43 28.56
C ALA A 44 9.89 -7.05 30.03
N ASP A 45 8.65 -7.12 30.52
CA ASP A 45 8.19 -6.56 31.78
C ASP A 45 7.22 -7.56 32.44
N GLU A 46 7.73 -8.75 32.76
CA GLU A 46 6.92 -9.89 33.23
C GLU A 46 6.18 -9.60 34.54
N ASP A 47 6.79 -8.81 35.43
CA ASP A 47 6.20 -8.37 36.70
C ASP A 47 5.38 -7.07 36.57
N ASN A 48 5.27 -6.51 35.36
CA ASN A 48 4.60 -5.24 35.05
C ASN A 48 5.13 -4.02 35.83
N ALA A 49 6.30 -4.10 36.46
CA ALA A 49 6.80 -3.02 37.30
C ALA A 49 7.00 -1.71 36.51
N TYR A 50 7.55 -1.80 35.30
CA TYR A 50 7.74 -0.62 34.46
C TYR A 50 6.42 -0.14 33.85
N SER A 51 5.54 -1.07 33.46
CA SER A 51 4.24 -0.76 32.90
C SER A 51 3.38 0.00 33.91
N ASP A 52 3.37 -0.42 35.17
CA ASP A 52 2.60 0.25 36.22
C ASP A 52 3.17 1.64 36.54
N MET A 53 4.50 1.79 36.55
CA MET A 53 5.14 3.10 36.66
C MET A 53 4.73 4.05 35.53
N LEU A 54 4.72 3.55 34.28
CA LEU A 54 4.29 4.34 33.12
C LEU A 54 2.80 4.71 33.21
N ARG A 55 1.92 3.76 33.57
CA ARG A 55 0.49 4.03 33.80
C ARG A 55 0.30 5.13 34.84
N PHE A 56 1.01 5.02 35.96
CA PHE A 56 0.97 6.02 37.03
C PHE A 56 1.43 7.38 36.53
N ALA A 57 2.59 7.46 35.88
CA ALA A 57 3.14 8.71 35.34
C ALA A 57 2.17 9.38 34.35
N LEU A 58 1.52 8.59 33.50
CA LEU A 58 0.60 9.06 32.45
C LEU A 58 -0.81 9.40 32.97
N SER A 59 -1.17 8.92 34.17
CA SER A 59 -2.40 9.34 34.86
C SER A 59 -2.33 10.80 35.37
N GLN A 60 -1.11 11.33 35.52
CA GLN A 60 -0.89 12.68 36.04
C GLN A 60 -1.06 13.73 34.94
N LYS A 61 -2.03 14.63 35.10
CA LYS A 61 -2.34 15.70 34.11
C LYS A 61 -1.18 16.66 33.80
N LYS A 62 -0.18 16.76 34.69
CA LYS A 62 0.97 17.66 34.52
C LYS A 62 2.20 16.97 33.90
N THR A 63 2.18 15.64 33.79
CA THR A 63 3.32 14.87 33.27
C THR A 63 3.22 14.76 31.76
N ASN A 64 3.96 15.63 31.05
CA ASN A 64 4.01 15.62 29.59
C ASN A 64 5.27 14.96 29.04
N ASN A 65 6.33 14.91 29.85
CA ASN A 65 7.66 14.46 29.43
C ASN A 65 8.16 13.37 30.38
N ILE A 66 8.45 12.19 29.83
CA ILE A 66 9.00 11.05 30.57
C ILE A 66 10.31 10.67 29.90
N ALA A 67 11.39 10.65 30.68
CA ALA A 67 12.69 10.18 30.22
C ALA A 67 12.90 8.73 30.68
N VAL A 68 13.15 7.82 29.74
CA VAL A 68 13.52 6.43 30.03
C VAL A 68 15.02 6.27 29.76
N THR A 69 15.80 6.05 30.82
CA THR A 69 17.26 6.00 30.76
C THR A 69 17.79 4.60 31.03
N GLY A 70 18.95 4.28 30.49
CA GLY A 70 19.63 3.00 30.72
C GLY A 70 20.71 2.74 29.66
N PRO A 71 21.68 1.86 29.94
CA PRO A 71 22.76 1.55 29.01
C PRO A 71 22.25 0.96 27.68
N TYR A 72 23.09 0.98 26.63
CA TYR A 72 22.72 0.34 25.36
C TYR A 72 22.39 -1.14 25.59
N GLY A 73 21.35 -1.65 24.92
CA GLY A 73 20.88 -3.03 25.11
C GLY A 73 20.11 -3.30 26.41
N SER A 74 19.87 -2.31 27.27
CA SER A 74 19.13 -2.49 28.54
C SER A 74 17.62 -2.75 28.41
N GLY A 75 17.10 -3.00 27.20
CA GLY A 75 15.68 -3.30 26.99
C GLY A 75 14.72 -2.11 26.98
N LYS A 76 15.19 -0.85 26.94
CA LYS A 76 14.32 0.36 26.92
C LYS A 76 13.21 0.29 25.86
N SER A 77 13.59 0.00 24.61
CA SER A 77 12.63 -0.13 23.51
C SER A 77 11.69 -1.33 23.71
N SER A 78 12.17 -2.41 24.31
CA SER A 78 11.37 -3.61 24.59
C SER A 78 10.30 -3.34 25.64
N VAL A 79 10.65 -2.62 26.71
CA VAL A 79 9.70 -2.17 27.75
C VAL A 79 8.63 -1.27 27.14
N LEU A 80 9.01 -0.27 26.33
CA LEU A 80 8.04 0.61 25.67
C LEU A 80 7.14 -0.15 24.69
N GLN A 81 7.67 -1.10 23.92
CA GLN A 81 6.85 -1.93 23.01
C GLN A 81 5.91 -2.87 23.76
N THR A 82 6.37 -3.47 24.86
CA THR A 82 5.55 -4.29 25.75
C THR A 82 4.39 -3.46 26.31
N PHE A 83 4.68 -2.25 26.80
CA PHE A 83 3.67 -1.32 27.29
C PHE A 83 2.63 -0.98 26.21
N GLN A 84 3.07 -0.64 25.00
CA GLN A 84 2.18 -0.30 23.87
C GLN A 84 1.25 -1.46 23.50
N LYS A 85 1.81 -2.67 23.40
CA LYS A 85 1.04 -3.89 23.09
C LYS A 85 -0.04 -4.16 24.14
N ASN A 86 0.29 -3.96 25.42
CA ASN A 86 -0.63 -4.20 26.52
C ASN A 86 -1.64 -3.05 26.74
N ASN A 87 -1.53 -1.96 25.97
CA ASN A 87 -2.35 -0.76 26.12
C ASN A 87 -2.89 -0.22 24.79
N PRO A 88 -3.62 -1.04 24.00
CA PRO A 88 -4.10 -0.63 22.68
C PRO A 88 -5.09 0.55 22.70
N GLN A 89 -5.61 0.92 23.87
CA GLN A 89 -6.55 2.02 24.03
C GLN A 89 -5.93 3.41 23.79
N TRP A 90 -4.60 3.53 23.77
CA TRP A 90 -3.91 4.79 23.51
C TRP A 90 -3.40 4.88 22.07
N LYS A 91 -3.18 6.12 21.62
CA LYS A 91 -2.57 6.40 20.32
C LYS A 91 -1.08 6.61 20.51
N TYR A 92 -0.29 5.82 19.80
CA TYR A 92 1.16 5.86 19.87
C TYR A 92 1.77 6.38 18.58
N LEU A 93 2.89 7.08 18.74
CA LEU A 93 3.69 7.58 17.63
C LEU A 93 5.16 7.34 17.97
N ASN A 94 5.74 6.33 17.32
CA ASN A 94 7.12 5.94 17.54
C ASN A 94 8.02 6.71 16.56
N ILE A 95 8.89 7.57 17.09
CA ILE A 95 9.84 8.36 16.32
C ILE A 95 11.25 7.86 16.65
N SER A 96 12.01 7.46 15.63
CA SER A 96 13.38 6.98 15.76
C SER A 96 14.36 8.00 15.19
N LEU A 97 15.32 8.44 16.00
CA LEU A 97 16.37 9.38 15.58
C LEU A 97 17.66 8.68 15.13
N ALA A 98 17.83 7.40 15.50
CA ALA A 98 19.10 6.67 15.32
C ALA A 98 19.45 6.41 13.84
N THR A 99 18.46 6.32 12.97
CA THR A 99 18.65 5.96 11.55
C THR A 99 19.28 7.07 10.71
N PHE A 100 19.37 8.31 11.23
CA PHE A 100 19.67 9.49 10.41
C PHE A 100 20.93 10.25 10.80
N LYS A 101 21.62 9.86 11.88
CA LYS A 101 22.91 10.45 12.26
C LYS A 101 24.02 10.17 11.25
N ASP A 102 24.02 8.99 10.63
CA ASP A 102 25.05 8.60 9.67
C ASP A 102 25.08 9.50 8.41
N HIS A 103 23.95 10.15 8.08
CA HIS A 103 23.88 11.13 6.99
C HIS A 103 24.41 12.52 7.37
N LEU A 104 24.43 12.84 8.67
CA LEU A 104 24.85 14.15 9.19
C LEU A 104 26.36 14.25 9.35
N GLU A 105 27.06 13.12 9.51
CA GLU A 105 28.53 13.11 9.61
C GLU A 105 29.23 13.42 8.28
N ILE A 106 28.50 13.34 7.14
CA ILE A 106 29.05 13.54 5.80
C ILE A 106 29.06 15.04 5.39
N GLU A 107 28.13 15.84 5.92
CA GLU A 107 28.02 17.28 5.63
C GLU A 107 28.60 18.10 6.79
N GLY A 108 29.89 18.44 6.66
CA GLY A 108 30.76 18.92 7.74
C GLY A 108 30.16 19.88 8.77
N ASN A 109 30.34 19.53 10.04
CA ASN A 109 30.37 20.28 11.32
C ASN A 109 29.58 21.62 11.47
N ASN A 110 28.53 21.85 10.69
CA ASN A 110 27.64 23.00 10.87
C ASN A 110 26.43 22.56 11.69
N LYS A 111 26.41 22.95 12.97
CA LYS A 111 25.36 22.58 13.93
C LYS A 111 23.96 23.02 13.50
N GLU A 112 23.84 24.08 12.70
CA GLU A 112 22.54 24.54 12.18
C GLU A 112 21.97 23.55 11.15
N ILE A 113 22.81 22.99 10.28
CA ILE A 113 22.43 21.98 9.29
C ILE A 113 21.98 20.69 10.00
N GLU A 114 22.66 20.33 11.10
CA GLU A 114 22.31 19.16 11.91
C GLU A 114 20.90 19.27 12.52
N ILE A 115 20.57 20.44 13.08
CA ILE A 115 19.26 20.70 13.68
C ILE A 115 18.16 20.68 12.61
N GLU A 116 18.37 21.35 11.48
CA GLU A 116 17.39 21.38 10.39
C GLU A 116 17.08 19.96 9.88
N ALA A 117 18.10 19.11 9.75
CA ALA A 117 17.93 17.73 9.34
C ALA A 117 17.17 16.89 10.39
N ILE A 118 17.47 17.08 11.69
CA ILE A 118 16.72 16.43 12.77
C ILE A 118 15.25 16.85 12.73
N GLU A 119 14.97 18.15 12.63
CA GLU A 119 13.61 18.69 12.54
C GLU A 119 12.86 18.12 11.33
N LYS A 120 13.50 18.13 10.16
CA LYS A 120 12.96 17.55 8.93
C LYS A 120 12.68 16.05 9.09
N SER A 121 13.55 15.30 9.76
CA SER A 121 13.38 13.87 10.00
C SER A 121 12.19 13.57 10.92
N ILE A 122 12.03 14.37 11.98
CA ILE A 122 10.90 14.26 12.92
C ILE A 122 9.60 14.57 12.16
N LEU A 123 9.56 15.68 11.41
CA LEU A 123 8.40 16.06 10.61
C LEU A 123 8.03 14.96 9.62
N GLN A 124 9.01 14.39 8.90
CA GLN A 124 8.75 13.29 7.98
C GLN A 124 8.11 12.09 8.68
N GLN A 125 8.65 11.64 9.81
CA GLN A 125 8.09 10.51 10.56
C GLN A 125 6.67 10.82 11.09
N LEU A 126 6.42 12.04 11.57
CA LEU A 126 5.08 12.50 11.98
C LEU A 126 4.09 12.44 10.81
N PHE A 127 4.46 13.00 9.66
CA PHE A 127 3.61 13.02 8.48
C PHE A 127 3.35 11.60 7.98
N TYR A 128 4.38 10.76 7.86
CA TYR A 128 4.22 9.39 7.35
C TYR A 128 3.37 8.49 8.24
N SER A 129 3.28 8.76 9.55
CA SER A 129 2.43 7.97 10.46
C SER A 129 0.93 8.18 10.26
N VAL A 130 0.51 9.21 9.53
CA VAL A 130 -0.91 9.58 9.34
C VAL A 130 -1.37 9.18 7.93
N ASP A 131 -2.65 8.89 7.74
CA ASP A 131 -3.21 8.61 6.41
C ASP A 131 -3.12 9.81 5.45
N GLN A 132 -3.09 9.54 4.14
CA GLN A 132 -3.01 10.58 3.11
C GLN A 132 -4.26 11.47 3.04
N LYS A 133 -5.42 10.89 3.32
CA LYS A 133 -6.72 11.55 3.16
C LYS A 133 -6.95 12.66 4.19
N THR A 134 -6.27 12.59 5.33
CA THR A 134 -6.40 13.58 6.40
C THR A 134 -5.52 14.81 6.19
N LEU A 135 -4.47 14.71 5.33
CA LEU A 135 -3.52 15.79 5.07
C LEU A 135 -3.31 16.03 3.55
N PRO A 136 -4.36 16.40 2.80
CA PRO A 136 -4.32 16.52 1.34
C PRO A 136 -3.40 17.64 0.82
N ARG A 137 -3.03 18.61 1.65
CA ARG A 137 -2.17 19.76 1.28
C ARG A 137 -0.72 19.62 1.74
N SER A 138 -0.29 18.44 2.17
CA SER A 138 1.11 18.23 2.57
C SER A 138 2.05 18.33 1.35
N ARG A 139 3.12 19.13 1.46
CA ARG A 139 4.15 19.27 0.41
C ARG A 139 5.14 18.09 0.40
N LEU A 140 5.03 17.15 1.34
CA LEU A 140 5.88 15.97 1.38
C LEU A 140 5.36 14.91 0.40
N LYS A 141 6.22 14.48 -0.52
CA LYS A 141 5.93 13.42 -1.49
C LYS A 141 5.63 12.13 -0.72
N ARG A 142 4.40 11.63 -0.79
CA ARG A 142 3.98 10.37 -0.14
C ARG A 142 3.60 9.33 -1.19
N ILE A 143 3.81 8.06 -0.85
CA ILE A 143 3.45 6.91 -1.69
C ILE A 143 1.92 6.86 -1.81
N VAL A 144 1.36 7.18 -2.98
CA VAL A 144 -0.10 7.08 -3.19
C VAL A 144 -0.45 5.62 -3.42
N THR A 145 -1.31 5.08 -2.55
CA THR A 145 -1.86 3.74 -2.71
C THR A 145 -3.11 3.83 -3.57
N VAL A 146 -2.98 3.42 -4.82
CA VAL A 146 -4.13 3.19 -5.70
C VAL A 146 -4.81 1.89 -5.30
N GLN A 147 -6.15 1.90 -5.29
CA GLN A 147 -6.91 0.68 -4.99
C GLN A 147 -6.82 -0.30 -6.17
N PRO A 148 -6.39 -1.56 -5.96
CA PRO A 148 -6.25 -2.52 -7.05
C PRO A 148 -7.58 -2.83 -7.75
N ARG A 149 -8.70 -2.77 -7.01
CA ARG A 149 -10.05 -2.96 -7.55
C ARG A 149 -10.40 -1.92 -8.62
N GLU A 150 -10.02 -0.67 -8.40
CA GLU A 150 -10.27 0.42 -9.36
C GLU A 150 -9.45 0.23 -10.64
N LEU A 151 -8.21 -0.24 -10.50
CA LEU A 151 -7.35 -0.56 -11.65
C LEU A 151 -7.89 -1.72 -12.47
N ILE A 152 -8.35 -2.79 -11.81
CA ILE A 152 -8.94 -3.95 -12.47
C ILE A 152 -10.24 -3.56 -13.19
N ALA A 153 -11.11 -2.77 -12.56
CA ALA A 153 -12.36 -2.30 -13.18
C ALA A 153 -12.09 -1.46 -14.43
N ASN A 154 -11.15 -0.52 -14.36
CA ASN A 154 -10.78 0.30 -15.51
C ASN A 154 -10.14 -0.53 -16.63
N THR A 155 -9.31 -1.52 -16.29
CA THR A 155 -8.71 -2.44 -17.27
C THR A 155 -9.80 -3.24 -17.99
N LEU A 156 -10.73 -3.85 -17.24
CA LEU A 156 -11.86 -4.59 -17.82
C LEU A 156 -12.74 -3.70 -18.69
N PHE A 157 -12.98 -2.45 -18.28
CA PHE A 157 -13.75 -1.49 -19.06
C PHE A 157 -13.08 -1.19 -20.41
N ILE A 158 -11.75 -0.94 -20.43
CA ILE A 158 -11.01 -0.67 -21.67
C ILE A 158 -11.00 -1.90 -22.58
N PHE A 159 -10.82 -3.12 -22.03
CA PHE A 159 -10.90 -4.36 -22.81
C PHE A 159 -12.29 -4.58 -23.41
N LEU A 160 -13.35 -4.36 -22.62
CA LEU A 160 -14.73 -4.49 -23.09
C LEU A 160 -15.03 -3.45 -24.17
N TRP A 161 -14.58 -2.21 -23.97
CA TRP A 161 -14.71 -1.13 -24.95
C TRP A 161 -14.00 -1.50 -26.26
N ALA A 162 -12.74 -1.91 -26.20
CA ALA A 162 -11.98 -2.34 -27.37
C ALA A 162 -12.64 -3.52 -28.09
N PHE A 163 -13.13 -4.53 -27.35
CA PHE A 163 -13.84 -5.67 -27.91
C PHE A 163 -15.12 -5.26 -28.63
N LEU A 164 -15.93 -4.36 -28.05
CA LEU A 164 -17.15 -3.85 -28.67
C LEU A 164 -16.86 -3.01 -29.92
N THR A 165 -15.81 -2.18 -29.88
CA THR A 165 -15.38 -1.42 -31.07
C THR A 165 -14.83 -2.31 -32.18
N LEU A 166 -14.14 -3.40 -31.83
CA LEU A 166 -13.66 -4.38 -32.81
C LEU A 166 -14.85 -5.13 -33.42
N PHE A 167 -15.79 -5.55 -32.58
CA PHE A 167 -16.99 -6.28 -33.03
C PHE A 167 -17.82 -5.48 -34.05
N ILE A 168 -17.98 -4.17 -33.85
CA ILE A 168 -18.75 -3.33 -34.77
C ILE A 168 -18.02 -3.01 -36.08
N PHE A 169 -16.68 -3.09 -36.08
CA PHE A 169 -15.83 -2.81 -37.25
C PHE A 169 -15.61 -4.04 -38.15
N PHE A 170 -15.85 -5.26 -37.63
CA PHE A 170 -15.78 -6.52 -38.38
C PHE A 170 -17.20 -7.08 -38.65
N PRO A 171 -17.90 -6.58 -39.68
CA PRO A 171 -19.30 -6.90 -39.95
C PRO A 171 -19.56 -8.33 -40.46
N GLU A 172 -18.53 -9.08 -40.88
CA GLU A 172 -18.69 -10.43 -41.44
C GLU A 172 -18.81 -11.56 -40.38
N SER A 173 -19.00 -11.22 -39.11
CA SER A 173 -19.21 -12.25 -38.08
C SER A 173 -20.65 -12.78 -38.11
N VAL A 174 -20.80 -14.11 -38.07
CA VAL A 174 -22.05 -14.92 -38.15
C VAL A 174 -23.17 -14.50 -37.16
N LEU A 175 -22.90 -13.58 -36.23
CA LEU A 175 -23.85 -13.02 -35.28
C LEU A 175 -24.57 -11.75 -35.79
N PHE A 176 -24.04 -11.08 -36.82
CA PHE A 176 -24.62 -9.85 -37.38
C PHE A 176 -25.96 -10.08 -38.08
N ASP A 177 -26.17 -11.28 -38.65
CA ASP A 177 -27.43 -11.69 -39.25
C ASP A 177 -28.60 -11.65 -38.25
N LYS A 178 -28.33 -11.86 -36.95
CA LYS A 178 -29.32 -11.72 -35.87
C LYS A 178 -29.57 -10.27 -35.45
N PHE A 179 -28.66 -9.36 -35.80
CA PHE A 179 -28.74 -7.93 -35.49
C PHE A 179 -29.35 -7.10 -36.64
N SER A 180 -29.80 -7.77 -37.72
CA SER A 180 -30.54 -7.20 -38.86
C SER A 180 -31.85 -6.49 -38.49
N ILE A 181 -32.32 -6.65 -37.25
CA ILE A 181 -33.44 -5.88 -36.67
C ILE A 181 -33.08 -4.39 -36.52
N LEU A 182 -31.80 -4.04 -36.37
CA LEU A 182 -31.39 -2.63 -36.29
C LEU A 182 -31.19 -2.00 -37.68
N SER A 183 -30.84 -2.78 -38.71
CA SER A 183 -30.67 -2.30 -40.09
C SER A 183 -31.98 -2.09 -40.84
N SER A 184 -33.09 -2.65 -40.36
CA SER A 184 -34.44 -2.45 -40.89
C SER A 184 -35.17 -1.23 -40.29
N SER A 185 -34.49 -0.47 -39.42
CA SER A 185 -35.05 0.74 -38.79
C SER A 185 -34.96 1.97 -39.71
N ASP A 186 -35.82 2.97 -39.45
CA ASP A 186 -35.86 4.24 -40.18
C ASP A 186 -34.48 4.92 -40.29
N GLN A 187 -34.27 5.69 -41.36
CA GLN A 187 -33.02 6.45 -41.58
C GLN A 187 -32.65 7.36 -40.39
N LEU A 188 -33.63 7.84 -39.62
CA LEU A 188 -33.41 8.61 -38.40
C LEU A 188 -32.83 7.76 -37.26
N ALA A 189 -33.32 6.53 -37.10
CA ALA A 189 -32.83 5.61 -36.07
C ALA A 189 -31.38 5.18 -36.36
N GLN A 190 -31.04 4.92 -37.62
CA GLN A 190 -29.67 4.58 -38.02
C GLN A 190 -28.68 5.73 -37.73
N LYS A 191 -29.07 6.98 -38.02
CA LYS A 191 -28.27 8.17 -37.68
C LYS A 191 -28.15 8.39 -36.17
N ALA A 192 -29.19 8.09 -35.40
CA ALA A 192 -29.15 8.20 -33.94
C ALA A 192 -28.20 7.16 -33.32
N VAL A 193 -28.24 5.91 -33.80
CA VAL A 193 -27.34 4.83 -33.33
C VAL A 193 -25.88 5.15 -33.64
N SER A 194 -25.56 5.68 -34.83
CA SER A 194 -24.18 6.04 -35.18
C SER A 194 -23.65 7.19 -34.32
N LEU A 195 -24.51 8.17 -33.97
CA LEU A 195 -24.16 9.28 -33.08
C LEU A 195 -23.91 8.80 -31.64
N LEU A 196 -24.73 7.89 -31.13
CA LEU A 196 -24.52 7.26 -29.82
C LEU A 196 -23.23 6.43 -29.78
N PHE A 197 -22.92 5.71 -30.86
CA PHE A 197 -21.66 4.97 -30.97
C PHE A 197 -20.45 5.90 -30.97
N LEU A 198 -20.51 7.02 -31.69
CA LEU A 198 -19.44 8.01 -31.69
C LEU A 198 -19.22 8.60 -30.29
N LEU A 199 -20.30 8.90 -29.55
CA LEU A 199 -20.23 9.34 -28.15
C LEU A 199 -19.57 8.27 -27.25
N TYR A 200 -19.94 7.00 -27.43
CA TYR A 200 -19.34 5.88 -26.70
C TYR A 200 -17.83 5.75 -26.96
N CYS A 201 -17.39 5.94 -28.20
CA CYS A 201 -15.97 5.97 -28.56
C CYS A 201 -15.22 7.12 -27.89
N ILE A 202 -15.80 8.31 -27.85
CA ILE A 202 -15.20 9.48 -27.19
C ILE A 202 -15.04 9.24 -25.69
N VAL A 203 -16.07 8.70 -25.02
CA VAL A 203 -16.01 8.38 -23.58
C VAL A 203 -14.94 7.32 -23.31
N GLY A 204 -14.87 6.27 -24.12
CA GLY A 204 -13.84 5.23 -23.98
C GLY A 204 -12.42 5.80 -24.12
N LEU A 205 -12.17 6.62 -25.15
CA LEU A 205 -10.88 7.29 -25.33
C LEU A 205 -10.51 8.19 -24.14
N PHE A 206 -11.46 8.99 -23.63
CA PHE A 206 -11.23 9.85 -22.46
C PHE A 206 -10.86 9.02 -21.21
N THR A 207 -11.58 7.94 -20.95
CA THR A 207 -11.26 7.04 -19.83
C THR A 207 -9.91 6.34 -19.99
N GLY A 208 -9.54 5.96 -21.22
CA GLY A 208 -8.24 5.39 -21.54
C GLY A 208 -7.09 6.35 -21.29
N ILE A 209 -7.21 7.62 -21.72
CA ILE A 209 -6.20 8.66 -21.47
C ILE A 209 -6.00 8.86 -19.96
N LYS A 210 -7.08 9.00 -19.20
CA LYS A 210 -7.03 9.14 -17.74
C LYS A 210 -6.38 7.92 -17.06
N TYR A 211 -6.60 6.73 -17.61
CA TYR A 211 -5.98 5.50 -17.10
C TYR A 211 -4.46 5.48 -17.35
N ILE A 212 -4.01 5.90 -18.54
CA ILE A 212 -2.58 6.01 -18.88
C ILE A 212 -1.86 7.01 -17.97
N GLU A 213 -2.49 8.16 -17.69
CA GLU A 213 -1.93 9.16 -16.78
C GLU A 213 -1.75 8.58 -15.36
N LYS A 214 -2.77 7.88 -14.86
CA LYS A 214 -2.71 7.18 -13.56
C LYS A 214 -1.61 6.11 -13.51
N LEU A 215 -1.38 5.39 -14.62
CA LEU A 215 -0.27 4.43 -14.72
C LEU A 215 1.10 5.12 -14.77
N LYS A 216 1.22 6.27 -15.44
CA LYS A 216 2.46 7.05 -15.49
C LYS A 216 2.86 7.57 -14.10
N GLU A 217 1.89 8.03 -13.31
CA GLU A 217 2.12 8.42 -11.91
C GLU A 217 2.59 7.27 -11.02
N LEU A 218 2.18 6.03 -11.33
CA LEU A 218 2.64 4.84 -10.61
C LEU A 218 4.04 4.44 -11.04
N LYS A 219 4.35 4.46 -12.34
CA LYS A 219 5.68 4.12 -12.85
C LYS A 219 6.76 5.08 -12.33
N LEU A 220 6.47 6.39 -12.28
CA LEU A 220 7.34 7.43 -11.69
C LEU A 220 7.54 7.30 -10.16
N LYS A 221 6.90 6.33 -9.50
CA LYS A 221 7.11 6.02 -8.07
C LYS A 221 7.97 4.77 -7.84
N PHE A 222 8.26 3.99 -8.88
CA PHE A 222 9.07 2.76 -8.79
C PHE A 222 10.49 2.93 -9.38
N GLU A 223 10.80 4.07 -9.98
CA GLU A 223 12.16 4.57 -10.23
C GLU A 223 12.59 5.53 -9.10
#